data_AF-A0A5J6XLW5-F1
#
_entry.id   AF-A0A5J6XLW5-F1
#
_cell.length_a   1.000
_cell.length_b   1.000
_cell.length_c   1.000
_cell.angle_alpha   90.00
_cell.angle_beta   90.00
_cell.angle_gamma   90.00
#
_symmetry.space_group_name_H-M   'P 1'
#
loop_
_entity.id
_entity.type
_entity.pdbx_description
1 polymer ?
#
loop_
_entity_poly.entity_id
_entity_poly.type
_entity_poly.pdbx_seq_one_letter_code
_entity_poly.pdbx_strand_id
1 'polypeptide(L)'
;MEKQKYRDLKLGERGAILSIAAYVFLSILKLIVGYISESEALRADGLNNITDIIASVAVLIGLKVSQRPPDSDHAYGHWKSESIASLLSSFIMMTVGIQVLTDGFQSILSREKNIPDITAAYTAIFSALVMYFVYRYNIKLAKRINSHSVKAAAKDNISDAYVSIGAAIGIFGSQLNMPFLDTITAILVGLLICKTAWDIFREASHYLSDGFDESKIKIYQNSIDQIEGVKGIKKIMGRNYGNNEVIDIIILVDNTLNIKEAHDIATLVEKDLMKDHGVYRVHVHVEPYEEKTEKRPSPN
;
A
#
# COMPACT_ATOMS: atom_id res chain seq x y z
N MET A 1 20.36 0.73 -22.58
CA MET A 1 19.10 0.62 -21.79
C MET A 1 19.35 0.32 -20.32
N GLU A 2 20.18 -0.67 -19.95
CA GLU A 2 20.40 -1.03 -18.53
C GLU A 2 21.05 0.06 -17.68
N LYS A 3 22.06 0.78 -18.20
CA LYS A 3 22.70 1.90 -17.48
C LYS A 3 21.72 3.04 -17.15
N GLN A 4 20.74 3.30 -18.02
CA GLN A 4 19.72 4.31 -17.81
C GLN A 4 18.73 3.85 -16.73
N LYS A 5 18.23 2.61 -16.81
CA LYS A 5 17.40 2.01 -15.76
C LYS A 5 18.08 2.03 -14.38
N TYR A 6 19.37 1.70 -14.31
CA TYR A 6 20.12 1.73 -13.05
C TYR A 6 20.29 3.17 -12.50
N ARG A 7 20.49 4.15 -13.39
CA ARG A 7 20.55 5.57 -12.99
C ARG A 7 19.20 6.06 -12.47
N ASP A 8 18.11 5.65 -13.10
CA ASP A 8 16.75 6.00 -12.71
C ASP A 8 16.35 5.36 -11.37
N LEU A 9 16.77 4.13 -11.10
CA LEU A 9 16.63 3.48 -9.78
C LEU A 9 17.39 4.24 -8.68
N LYS A 10 18.66 4.59 -8.90
CA LYS A 10 19.44 5.39 -7.95
C LYS A 10 18.84 6.78 -7.71
N LEU A 11 18.22 7.37 -8.73
CA LEU A 11 17.50 8.62 -8.59
C LEU A 11 16.26 8.44 -7.71
N GLY A 12 15.47 7.38 -7.93
CA GLY A 12 14.30 7.07 -7.10
C GLY A 12 14.64 6.82 -5.64
N GLU A 13 15.73 6.09 -5.37
CA GLU A 13 16.26 5.86 -4.02
C GLU A 13 16.58 7.18 -3.30
N ARG A 14 17.19 8.15 -3.99
CA ARG A 14 17.45 9.48 -3.41
C ARG A 14 16.17 10.20 -3.01
N GLY A 15 15.11 10.09 -3.80
CA GLY A 15 13.80 10.67 -3.48
C GLY A 15 13.20 10.05 -2.21
N ALA A 16 13.27 8.72 -2.08
CA ALA A 16 12.81 8.01 -0.90
C ALA A 16 13.64 8.37 0.35
N ILE A 17 14.96 8.42 0.24
CA ILE A 17 15.86 8.82 1.33
C ILE A 17 15.57 10.26 1.77
N LEU A 18 15.32 11.17 0.83
CA LEU A 18 14.94 12.56 1.14
C LEU A 18 13.64 12.60 1.96
N SER A 19 12.62 11.82 1.59
CA SER A 19 11.38 11.72 2.36
C SER A 19 11.62 11.20 3.77
N ILE A 20 12.35 10.08 3.90
CA ILE A 20 12.63 9.47 5.22
C ILE A 20 13.42 10.43 6.11
N ALA A 21 14.44 11.11 5.55
CA ALA A 21 15.22 12.08 6.29
C ALA A 21 14.36 13.27 6.77
N ALA A 22 13.47 13.78 5.91
CA ALA A 22 12.51 14.82 6.26
C ALA A 22 11.55 14.35 7.37
N TYR A 23 11.00 13.14 7.25
CA TYR A 23 10.13 12.56 8.27
C TYR A 23 10.82 12.44 9.62
N VAL A 24 12.03 11.88 9.66
CA VAL A 24 12.80 11.73 10.91
C VAL A 24 13.04 13.09 11.56
N PHE A 25 13.53 14.06 10.77
CA PHE A 25 13.80 15.41 11.26
C PHE A 25 12.53 16.10 11.79
N LEU A 26 11.45 16.10 11.02
CA LEU A 26 10.20 16.74 11.38
C LEU A 26 9.52 16.05 12.56
N SER A 27 9.56 14.72 12.64
CA SER A 27 9.00 13.97 13.78
C SER A 27 9.67 14.38 15.08
N ILE A 28 11.01 14.42 15.10
CA ILE A 28 11.77 14.83 16.28
C ILE A 28 11.43 16.28 16.65
N LEU A 29 11.44 17.19 15.67
CA LEU A 29 11.13 18.60 15.89
C LEU A 29 9.71 18.80 16.44
N LYS A 30 8.70 18.21 15.80
CA LYS A 30 7.29 18.32 16.19
C LYS A 30 7.05 17.77 17.59
N LEU A 31 7.63 16.62 17.93
CA LEU A 31 7.43 16.03 19.26
C LEU A 31 8.09 16.88 20.34
N ILE A 32 9.34 17.31 20.15
CA ILE A 32 10.03 18.17 21.12
C ILE A 32 9.24 19.46 21.33
N VAL A 33 8.89 20.16 20.24
CA VAL A 33 8.13 21.41 20.35
C VAL A 33 6.74 21.14 20.91
N GLY A 34 6.03 20.09 20.47
CA GLY A 34 4.70 19.74 20.94
C GLY A 34 4.65 19.42 22.43
N TYR A 35 5.71 18.80 22.98
CA TYR A 35 5.82 18.61 24.43
C TYR A 35 6.03 19.94 25.17
N ILE A 36 6.99 20.75 24.74
CA ILE A 36 7.34 22.03 25.38
C ILE A 36 6.21 23.06 25.29
N SER A 37 5.52 23.09 24.15
CA SER A 37 4.41 24.02 23.88
C SER A 37 3.05 23.51 24.35
N GLU A 38 2.98 22.31 24.94
CA GLU A 38 1.73 21.69 25.38
C GLU A 38 0.66 21.56 24.29
N SER A 39 1.06 21.34 23.02
CA SER A 39 0.15 21.10 21.90
C SER A 39 -0.05 19.62 21.63
N GLU A 40 -1.28 19.15 21.83
CA GLU A 40 -1.71 17.80 21.47
C GLU A 40 -1.78 17.63 19.96
N ALA A 41 -2.23 18.66 19.22
CA ALA A 41 -2.29 18.58 17.75
C ALA A 41 -0.90 18.38 17.13
N LEU A 42 0.12 19.11 17.61
CA LEU A 42 1.47 18.98 17.12
C LEU A 42 2.12 17.65 17.52
N ARG A 43 1.83 17.16 18.75
CA ARG A 43 2.26 15.82 19.19
C ARG A 43 1.65 14.73 18.30
N ALA A 44 0.36 14.80 18.03
CA ALA A 44 -0.35 13.86 17.16
C ALA A 44 0.21 13.85 15.72
N ASP A 45 0.47 15.03 15.15
CA ASP A 45 1.11 15.17 13.83
C ASP A 45 2.55 14.61 13.82
N GLY A 46 3.31 14.82 14.90
CA GLY A 46 4.63 14.20 15.09
C GLY A 46 4.56 12.67 15.15
N LEU A 47 3.59 12.12 15.90
CA LEU A 47 3.36 10.68 16.00
C LEU A 47 2.89 10.07 14.67
N ASN A 48 2.08 10.78 13.89
CA ASN A 48 1.70 10.38 12.54
C ASN A 48 2.95 10.16 11.66
N ASN A 49 3.88 11.12 11.65
CA ASN A 49 5.12 10.95 10.88
C ASN A 49 6.03 9.84 11.42
N ILE A 50 6.04 9.57 12.74
CA ILE A 50 6.73 8.39 13.28
C ILE A 50 6.10 7.10 12.73
N THR A 51 4.78 7.01 12.71
CA THR A 51 4.09 5.83 12.18
C THR A 51 4.40 5.58 10.71
N ASP A 52 4.55 6.64 9.90
CA ASP A 52 4.97 6.53 8.50
C ASP A 52 6.42 6.03 8.33
N ILE A 53 7.33 6.47 9.22
CA ILE A 53 8.70 5.96 9.26
C ILE A 53 8.70 4.47 9.59
N ILE A 54 7.95 4.06 10.62
CA ILE A 54 7.84 2.65 11.04
C ILE A 54 7.29 1.80 9.90
N ALA A 55 6.21 2.23 9.25
CA ALA A 55 5.63 1.55 8.10
C ALA A 55 6.65 1.41 6.96
N SER A 56 7.33 2.51 6.61
CA SER A 56 8.35 2.52 5.55
C SER A 56 9.51 1.57 5.86
N VAL A 57 10.03 1.58 7.10
CA VAL A 57 11.12 0.69 7.53
C VAL A 57 10.68 -0.76 7.52
N ALA A 58 9.48 -1.06 8.01
CA ALA A 58 8.93 -2.41 8.00
C ALA A 58 8.81 -2.94 6.56
N VAL A 59 8.25 -2.14 5.64
CA VAL A 59 8.14 -2.48 4.22
C VAL A 59 9.53 -2.71 3.61
N LEU A 60 10.53 -1.86 3.89
CA LEU A 60 11.89 -2.03 3.39
C LEU A 60 12.54 -3.34 3.87
N ILE A 61 12.33 -3.70 5.15
CA ILE A 61 12.80 -4.97 5.70
C ILE A 61 12.07 -6.14 5.02
N GLY A 62 10.74 -6.08 4.93
CA GLY A 62 9.91 -7.09 4.29
C GLY A 62 10.29 -7.32 2.83
N LEU A 63 10.56 -6.25 2.09
CA LEU A 63 11.04 -6.29 0.71
C LEU A 63 12.43 -6.91 0.60
N LYS A 64 13.35 -6.58 1.51
CA LYS A 64 14.70 -7.17 1.53
C LYS A 64 14.66 -8.67 1.81
N VAL A 65 13.72 -9.12 2.65
CA VAL A 65 13.50 -10.55 2.92
C VAL A 65 12.82 -11.22 1.72
N SER A 66 11.84 -10.57 1.10
CA SER A 66 11.09 -11.14 -0.04
C SER A 66 11.94 -11.37 -1.29
N GLN A 67 13.03 -10.62 -1.45
CA GLN A 67 14.02 -10.80 -2.52
C GLN A 67 14.94 -12.03 -2.33
N ARG A 68 14.86 -12.74 -1.21
CA ARG A 68 15.64 -13.97 -1.00
C ARG A 68 15.13 -15.07 -1.94
N PRO A 69 16.05 -15.82 -2.60
CA PRO A 69 15.65 -16.93 -3.46
C PRO A 69 14.94 -18.03 -2.64
N PRO A 70 14.15 -18.90 -3.29
CA PRO A 70 13.57 -20.08 -2.65
C PRO A 70 14.64 -20.96 -1.97
N ASP A 71 14.26 -21.52 -0.82
CA ASP A 71 15.07 -22.44 -0.03
C ASP A 71 14.26 -23.72 0.30
N SER A 72 14.82 -24.60 1.13
CA SER A 72 14.22 -25.91 1.41
C SER A 72 12.90 -25.84 2.19
N ASP A 73 12.70 -24.82 3.02
CA ASP A 73 11.48 -24.62 3.81
C ASP A 73 10.50 -23.63 3.16
N HIS A 74 10.94 -22.85 2.16
CA HIS A 74 10.13 -21.95 1.35
C HIS A 74 10.35 -22.19 -0.15
N ALA A 75 9.84 -23.33 -0.66
CA ALA A 75 9.98 -23.72 -2.07
C ALA A 75 9.37 -22.73 -3.08
N TYR A 76 8.39 -21.92 -2.66
CA TYR A 76 7.80 -20.85 -3.47
C TYR A 76 8.51 -19.49 -3.31
N GLY A 77 9.51 -19.40 -2.43
CA GLY A 77 10.22 -18.17 -2.10
C GLY A 77 9.59 -17.37 -0.96
N HIS A 78 10.22 -16.23 -0.66
CA HIS A 78 9.93 -15.40 0.52
C HIS A 78 8.95 -14.25 0.25
N TRP A 79 8.21 -14.30 -0.86
CA TRP A 79 7.41 -13.19 -1.38
C TRP A 79 6.39 -12.60 -0.39
N LYS A 80 5.78 -13.43 0.46
CA LYS A 80 4.78 -12.99 1.45
C LYS A 80 5.38 -12.14 2.59
N SER A 81 6.72 -12.09 2.74
CA SER A 81 7.39 -11.34 3.80
C SER A 81 7.06 -9.85 3.80
N GLU A 82 6.83 -9.26 2.63
CA GLU A 82 6.42 -7.85 2.50
C GLU A 82 5.03 -7.60 3.11
N SER A 83 4.05 -8.45 2.81
CA SER A 83 2.71 -8.36 3.37
C SER A 83 2.71 -8.62 4.88
N ILE A 84 3.54 -9.56 5.36
CA ILE A 84 3.71 -9.81 6.80
C ILE A 84 4.29 -8.58 7.50
N ALA A 85 5.31 -7.94 6.93
CA ALA A 85 5.89 -6.74 7.52
C ALA A 85 4.91 -5.56 7.53
N SER A 86 4.11 -5.41 6.48
CA SER A 86 3.05 -4.40 6.38
C SER A 86 1.93 -4.65 7.39
N LEU A 87 1.57 -5.92 7.60
CA LEU A 87 0.60 -6.31 8.62
C LEU A 87 1.12 -5.97 10.02
N LEU A 88 2.39 -6.27 10.32
CA LEU A 88 3.00 -5.95 11.61
C LEU A 88 3.07 -4.43 11.85
N SER A 89 3.46 -3.64 10.85
CA SER A 89 3.48 -2.18 10.99
C SER A 89 2.08 -1.63 11.27
N SER A 90 1.04 -2.16 10.62
CA SER A 90 -0.34 -1.74 10.86
C SER A 90 -0.77 -1.87 12.33
N PHE A 91 -0.34 -2.92 13.04
CA PHE A 91 -0.61 -3.07 14.47
C PHE A 91 0.11 -2.04 15.33
N ILE A 92 1.37 -1.73 15.01
CA ILE A 92 2.14 -0.69 15.70
C ILE A 92 1.47 0.68 15.48
N MET A 93 1.13 0.99 14.23
CA MET A 93 0.43 2.23 13.88
C MET A 93 -0.93 2.35 14.58
N MET A 94 -1.71 1.27 14.62
CA MET A 94 -2.98 1.23 15.34
C MET A 94 -2.81 1.51 16.83
N THR A 95 -1.77 0.96 17.45
CA THR A 95 -1.45 1.20 18.87
C THR A 95 -1.15 2.68 19.12
N VAL A 96 -0.32 3.29 18.28
CA VAL A 96 0.00 4.73 18.37
C VAL A 96 -1.26 5.59 18.13
N GLY A 97 -2.08 5.24 17.13
CA GLY A 97 -3.32 5.95 16.84
C GLY A 97 -4.31 5.89 18.00
N ILE A 98 -4.50 4.72 18.62
CA ILE A 98 -5.34 4.55 19.81
C ILE A 98 -4.79 5.39 20.97
N GLN A 99 -3.46 5.42 21.16
CA GLN A 99 -2.85 6.23 22.21
C GLN A 99 -3.12 7.73 22.01
N VAL A 100 -2.96 8.26 20.79
CA VAL A 100 -3.30 9.65 20.47
C VAL A 100 -4.77 9.95 20.76
N LEU A 101 -5.67 9.01 20.43
CA LEU A 101 -7.09 9.17 20.72
C LEU A 101 -7.36 9.17 22.23
N THR A 102 -6.76 8.25 22.99
CA THR A 102 -6.96 8.19 24.44
C THR A 102 -6.43 9.45 25.11
N ASP A 103 -5.27 9.96 24.69
CA ASP A 103 -4.67 11.18 25.23
C ASP A 103 -5.55 12.39 24.91
N GLY A 104 -6.05 12.49 23.67
CA GLY A 104 -7.00 13.52 23.26
C GLY A 104 -8.32 13.48 24.03
N PHE A 105 -8.91 12.31 24.25
CA PHE A 105 -10.12 12.18 25.07
C PHE A 105 -9.87 12.54 26.53
N GLN A 106 -8.76 12.07 27.12
CA GLN A 106 -8.39 12.41 28.49
C GLN A 106 -8.21 13.91 28.68
N SER A 107 -7.56 14.60 27.73
CA SER A 107 -7.41 16.06 27.75
C SER A 107 -8.77 16.79 27.82
N ILE A 108 -9.77 16.33 27.06
CA ILE A 108 -11.15 16.86 27.12
C ILE A 108 -11.80 16.60 28.48
N LEU A 109 -11.68 15.37 29.00
CA LEU A 109 -12.29 14.95 30.27
C LEU A 109 -11.71 15.68 31.48
N SER A 110 -10.39 15.85 31.52
CA SER A 110 -9.67 16.55 32.58
C SER A 110 -9.94 18.07 32.58
N ARG A 111 -10.59 18.60 31.54
CA ARG A 111 -10.81 20.05 31.31
C ARG A 111 -9.52 20.85 31.38
N GLU A 112 -8.39 20.24 31.04
CA GLU A 112 -7.12 20.95 30.94
C GLU A 112 -7.24 21.94 29.78
N LYS A 113 -7.29 23.23 30.13
CA LYS A 113 -7.28 24.32 29.15
C LYS A 113 -5.85 24.77 28.94
N ASN A 114 -5.01 23.86 28.43
CA ASN A 114 -3.66 24.22 28.03
C ASN A 114 -3.80 24.90 26.67
N ILE A 115 -3.63 26.23 26.66
CA ILE A 115 -3.53 26.97 25.41
C ILE A 115 -2.09 26.75 24.93
N PRO A 116 -1.88 25.99 23.85
CA PRO A 116 -0.55 25.64 23.41
C PRO A 116 0.19 26.87 22.93
N ASP A 117 1.49 26.97 23.21
CA ASP A 117 2.29 28.12 22.80
C ASP A 117 2.32 28.29 21.26
N ILE A 118 2.34 29.54 20.79
CA ILE A 118 2.28 29.87 19.35
C ILE A 118 3.43 29.26 18.54
N THR A 119 4.57 28.95 19.18
CA THR A 119 5.69 28.23 18.56
C THR A 119 5.27 26.88 17.98
N ALA A 120 4.24 26.23 18.54
CA ALA A 120 3.67 25.00 18.00
C ALA A 120 3.08 25.22 16.59
N ALA A 121 2.33 26.31 16.41
CA ALA A 121 1.71 26.63 15.13
C ALA A 121 2.75 26.96 14.07
N TYR A 122 3.81 27.71 14.43
CA TYR A 122 4.91 27.99 13.52
C TYR A 122 5.67 26.72 13.13
N THR A 123 5.83 25.79 14.06
CA THR A 123 6.47 24.49 13.79
C THR A 123 5.61 23.64 12.85
N ALA A 124 4.29 23.62 13.04
CA ALA A 124 3.36 22.95 12.14
C ALA A 124 3.39 23.55 10.73
N ILE A 125 3.37 24.88 10.59
CA ILE A 125 3.53 25.55 9.28
C ILE A 125 4.87 25.20 8.63
N PHE A 126 5.96 25.27 9.40
CA PHE A 126 7.29 24.93 8.90
C PHE A 126 7.34 23.50 8.38
N SER A 127 6.78 22.55 9.12
CA SER A 127 6.63 21.16 8.67
C SER A 127 5.83 21.07 7.37
N ALA A 128 4.68 21.73 7.29
CA ALA A 128 3.85 21.72 6.09
C ALA A 128 4.62 22.23 4.85
N LEU A 129 5.40 23.30 5.02
CA LEU A 129 6.24 23.85 3.96
C LEU A 129 7.33 22.86 3.54
N VAL A 130 8.06 22.27 4.50
CA VAL A 130 9.11 21.28 4.22
C VAL A 130 8.51 20.10 3.45
N MET A 131 7.42 19.52 3.94
CA MET A 131 6.74 18.39 3.30
C MET A 131 6.19 18.74 1.91
N TYR A 132 5.67 19.95 1.74
CA TYR A 132 5.27 20.43 0.42
C TYR A 132 6.46 20.52 -0.55
N PHE A 133 7.63 21.03 -0.12
CA PHE A 133 8.81 21.08 -0.99
C PHE A 133 9.36 19.69 -1.32
N VAL A 134 9.37 18.77 -0.34
CA VAL A 134 9.73 17.36 -0.56
C VAL A 134 8.78 16.71 -1.56
N TYR A 135 7.46 16.90 -1.41
CA TYR A 135 6.47 16.49 -2.39
C TYR A 135 6.78 17.04 -3.78
N ARG A 136 7.03 18.35 -3.92
CA ARG A 136 7.31 18.99 -5.21
C ARG A 136 8.56 18.43 -5.87
N TYR A 137 9.57 18.07 -5.09
CA TYR A 137 10.75 17.38 -5.58
C TYR A 137 10.41 15.96 -6.06
N ASN A 138 9.78 15.15 -5.21
CA ASN A 138 9.48 13.76 -5.50
C ASN A 138 8.46 13.57 -6.62
N ILE A 139 7.44 14.43 -6.76
CA ILE A 139 6.48 14.32 -7.86
C ILE A 139 7.12 14.66 -9.21
N LYS A 140 8.03 15.64 -9.25
CA LYS A 140 8.81 15.96 -10.45
C LYS A 140 9.75 14.81 -10.81
N LEU A 141 10.40 14.24 -9.80
CA LEU A 141 11.28 13.10 -9.97
C LEU A 141 10.53 11.88 -10.49
N ALA A 142 9.42 11.49 -9.83
CA ALA A 142 8.56 10.38 -10.20
C ALA A 142 8.09 10.47 -11.65
N LYS A 143 7.68 11.66 -12.11
CA LYS A 143 7.30 11.89 -13.52
C LYS A 143 8.48 11.76 -14.48
N ARG A 144 9.68 12.20 -14.08
CA ARG A 144 10.90 12.12 -14.90
C ARG A 144 11.37 10.68 -15.10
N ILE A 145 11.32 9.85 -14.06
CA ILE A 145 11.80 8.46 -14.10
C ILE A 145 10.66 7.43 -14.30
N ASN A 146 9.43 7.90 -14.49
CA ASN A 146 8.21 7.09 -14.57
C ASN A 146 8.09 6.05 -13.44
N SER A 147 8.36 6.45 -12.19
CA SER A 147 8.34 5.56 -11.03
C SER A 147 7.04 5.70 -10.24
N HIS A 148 6.28 4.60 -10.18
CA HIS A 148 5.08 4.50 -9.36
C HIS A 148 5.41 4.59 -7.86
N SER A 149 6.49 3.96 -7.41
CA SER A 149 6.90 3.97 -5.99
C SER A 149 7.27 5.37 -5.50
N VAL A 150 8.03 6.14 -6.29
CA VAL A 150 8.37 7.53 -5.93
C VAL A 150 7.12 8.43 -6.00
N LYS A 151 6.19 8.15 -6.91
CA LYS A 151 4.91 8.86 -6.99
C LYS A 151 4.05 8.60 -5.74
N ALA A 152 4.03 7.36 -5.24
CA ALA A 152 3.35 7.00 -4.00
C ALA A 152 3.95 7.74 -2.81
N ALA A 153 5.27 7.69 -2.63
CA ALA A 153 5.96 8.44 -1.57
C ALA A 153 5.69 9.96 -1.64
N ALA A 154 5.62 10.53 -2.85
CA ALA A 154 5.24 11.93 -3.03
C ALA A 154 3.80 12.22 -2.54
N LYS A 155 2.87 11.28 -2.76
CA LYS A 155 1.48 11.41 -2.30
C LYS A 155 1.39 11.42 -0.78
N ASP A 156 2.21 10.61 -0.12
CA ASP A 156 2.30 10.60 1.34
C ASP A 156 2.83 11.95 1.83
N ASN A 157 3.88 12.47 1.18
CA ASN A 157 4.46 13.77 1.55
C ASN A 157 3.45 14.93 1.49
N ILE A 158 2.57 14.97 0.48
CA ILE A 158 1.54 16.01 0.41
C ILE A 158 0.41 15.78 1.41
N SER A 159 0.07 14.51 1.72
CA SER A 159 -0.89 14.18 2.76
C SER A 159 -0.43 14.71 4.12
N ASP A 160 0.83 14.50 4.47
CA ASP A 160 1.41 15.01 5.73
C ASP A 160 1.51 16.53 5.78
N ALA A 161 1.76 17.17 4.64
CA ALA A 161 1.69 18.62 4.56
C ALA A 161 0.28 19.12 4.94
N TYR A 162 -0.78 18.44 4.49
CA TYR A 162 -2.15 18.78 4.89
C TYR A 162 -2.44 18.47 6.36
N VAL A 163 -1.92 17.38 6.91
CA VAL A 163 -2.02 17.08 8.35
C VAL A 163 -1.38 18.20 9.18
N SER A 164 -0.16 18.62 8.84
CA SER A 164 0.51 19.74 9.50
C SER A 164 -0.21 21.08 9.33
N ILE A 165 -0.84 21.34 8.17
CA ILE A 165 -1.70 22.53 7.99
C ILE A 165 -2.91 22.46 8.93
N GLY A 166 -3.56 21.29 9.02
CA GLY A 166 -4.66 21.06 9.94
C GLY A 166 -4.25 21.31 11.40
N ALA A 167 -3.11 20.76 11.82
CA ALA A 167 -2.51 21.00 13.13
C ALA A 167 -2.29 22.50 13.38
N ALA A 168 -1.67 23.21 12.43
CA ALA A 168 -1.47 24.66 12.56
C ALA A 168 -2.79 25.41 12.75
N ILE A 169 -3.83 25.10 11.96
CA ILE A 169 -5.15 25.72 12.09
C ILE A 169 -5.77 25.45 13.47
N GLY A 170 -5.67 24.21 13.98
CA GLY A 170 -6.13 23.85 15.31
C GLY A 170 -5.45 24.64 16.42
N ILE A 171 -4.12 24.77 16.34
CA ILE A 171 -3.30 25.51 17.30
C ILE A 171 -3.59 27.02 17.24
N PHE A 172 -3.67 27.62 16.03
CA PHE A 172 -4.05 29.02 15.88
C PHE A 172 -5.45 29.30 16.41
N GLY A 173 -6.40 28.39 16.19
CA GLY A 173 -7.73 28.50 16.76
C GLY A 173 -7.70 28.49 18.29
N SER A 174 -6.86 27.65 18.88
CA SER A 174 -6.66 27.59 20.34
C SER A 174 -6.17 28.92 20.92
N GLN A 175 -5.27 29.59 20.21
CA GLN A 175 -4.77 30.94 20.54
C GLN A 175 -5.86 32.05 20.47
N LEU A 176 -6.96 31.83 19.74
CA LEU A 176 -8.10 32.74 19.66
C LEU A 176 -9.15 32.47 20.75
N ASN A 177 -8.73 32.00 21.94
CA ASN A 177 -9.58 31.61 23.07
C ASN A 177 -10.50 30.41 22.79
N MET A 178 -10.13 29.52 21.87
CA MET A 178 -10.86 28.27 21.61
C MET A 178 -9.98 27.04 21.93
N PRO A 179 -9.58 26.82 23.20
CA PRO A 179 -8.55 25.84 23.57
C PRO A 179 -8.84 24.41 23.09
N PHE A 180 -10.12 24.06 23.00
CA PHE A 180 -10.59 22.76 22.53
C PHE A 180 -10.22 22.43 21.07
N LEU A 181 -9.88 23.43 20.24
CA LEU A 181 -9.55 23.20 18.83
C LEU A 181 -8.23 22.44 18.64
N ASP A 182 -7.26 22.61 19.54
CA ASP A 182 -6.01 21.85 19.50
C ASP A 182 -6.31 20.37 19.78
N THR A 183 -7.04 20.08 20.86
CA THR A 183 -7.42 18.70 21.23
C THR A 183 -8.32 18.03 20.20
N ILE A 184 -9.29 18.75 19.62
CA ILE A 184 -10.11 18.21 18.52
C ILE A 184 -9.22 17.86 17.32
N THR A 185 -8.27 18.73 16.98
CA THR A 185 -7.34 18.46 15.88
C THR A 185 -6.49 17.24 16.16
N ALA A 186 -5.98 17.08 17.39
CA ALA A 186 -5.25 15.89 17.81
C ALA A 186 -6.09 14.61 17.63
N ILE A 187 -7.36 14.62 18.06
CA ILE A 187 -8.29 13.50 17.88
C ILE A 187 -8.51 13.20 16.39
N LEU A 188 -8.70 14.22 15.55
CA LEU A 188 -8.87 14.03 14.11
C LEU A 188 -7.62 13.40 13.48
N VAL A 189 -6.42 13.80 13.89
CA VAL A 189 -5.17 13.18 13.45
C VAL A 189 -5.06 11.74 13.97
N GLY A 190 -5.42 11.48 15.24
CA GLY A 190 -5.48 10.12 15.79
C GLY A 190 -6.43 9.20 15.01
N LEU A 191 -7.60 9.70 14.61
CA LEU A 191 -8.55 8.97 13.76
C LEU A 191 -7.97 8.70 12.37
N LEU A 192 -7.23 9.66 11.80
CA LEU A 192 -6.53 9.47 10.54
C LEU A 192 -5.48 8.36 10.64
N ILE A 193 -4.65 8.36 11.70
CA ILE A 193 -3.66 7.29 11.94
C ILE A 193 -4.35 5.93 12.04
N CYS A 194 -5.42 5.82 12.84
CA CYS A 194 -6.18 4.57 12.99
C CYS A 194 -6.79 4.09 11.67
N LYS A 195 -7.33 5.01 10.87
CA LYS A 195 -7.87 4.69 9.54
C LYS A 195 -6.77 4.17 8.62
N THR A 196 -5.62 4.85 8.54
CA THR A 196 -4.48 4.43 7.72
C THR A 196 -3.98 3.05 8.16
N ALA A 197 -3.87 2.82 9.47
CA ALA A 197 -3.51 1.52 10.03
C ALA A 197 -4.51 0.43 9.63
N TRP A 198 -5.82 0.71 9.70
CA TRP A 198 -6.86 -0.22 9.29
C TRP A 198 -6.82 -0.54 7.79
N ASP A 199 -6.61 0.47 6.95
CA ASP A 199 -6.51 0.29 5.49
C ASP A 199 -5.31 -0.61 5.13
N ILE A 200 -4.15 -0.37 5.75
CA ILE A 200 -2.95 -1.23 5.60
C ILE A 200 -3.24 -2.65 6.10
N PHE A 201 -3.84 -2.79 7.29
CA PHE A 201 -4.21 -4.09 7.86
C PHE A 201 -5.12 -4.88 6.91
N ARG A 202 -6.17 -4.23 6.39
CA ARG A 202 -7.15 -4.85 5.49
C ARG A 202 -6.49 -5.30 4.20
N GLU A 203 -5.67 -4.45 3.60
CA GLU A 203 -4.95 -4.77 2.35
C GLU A 203 -3.94 -5.91 2.55
N ALA A 204 -3.11 -5.82 3.59
CA ALA A 204 -2.14 -6.87 3.90
C ALA A 204 -2.82 -8.21 4.21
N SER A 205 -3.92 -8.19 4.96
CA SER A 205 -4.72 -9.40 5.25
C SER A 205 -5.35 -9.97 3.98
N HIS A 206 -5.88 -9.12 3.11
CA HIS A 206 -6.45 -9.54 1.83
C HIS A 206 -5.41 -10.30 0.99
N TYR A 207 -4.21 -9.73 0.82
CA TYR A 207 -3.14 -10.41 0.06
C TYR A 207 -2.60 -11.66 0.75
N LEU A 208 -2.48 -11.69 2.08
CA LEU A 208 -2.05 -12.88 2.82
C LEU A 208 -3.04 -14.04 2.68
N SER A 209 -4.33 -13.73 2.59
CA SER A 209 -5.43 -14.68 2.35
C SER A 209 -5.59 -15.12 0.88
N ASP A 210 -4.63 -14.76 0.01
CA ASP A 210 -4.67 -14.98 -1.44
C ASP A 210 -5.83 -14.26 -2.15
N GLY A 211 -6.29 -13.14 -1.59
CA GLY A 211 -7.24 -12.24 -2.23
C GLY A 211 -6.67 -11.58 -3.49
N PHE A 212 -7.54 -11.38 -4.49
CA PHE A 212 -7.15 -10.88 -5.81
C PHE A 212 -8.21 -9.96 -6.40
N ASP A 213 -7.78 -9.05 -7.27
CA ASP A 213 -8.63 -8.04 -7.90
C ASP A 213 -9.53 -8.65 -9.00
N GLU A 214 -10.84 -8.69 -8.73
CA GLU A 214 -11.84 -9.22 -9.68
C GLU A 214 -11.88 -8.45 -11.00
N SER A 215 -11.51 -7.17 -11.02
CA SER A 215 -11.51 -6.38 -12.26
C SER A 215 -10.45 -6.89 -13.23
N LYS A 216 -9.28 -7.32 -12.72
CA LYS A 216 -8.21 -7.93 -13.51
C LYS A 216 -8.59 -9.30 -14.04
N ILE A 217 -9.30 -10.10 -13.24
CA ILE A 217 -9.80 -11.41 -13.68
C ILE A 217 -10.63 -11.28 -14.95
N LYS A 218 -11.52 -10.29 -15.03
CA LYS A 218 -12.34 -10.04 -16.23
C LYS A 218 -11.50 -9.66 -17.45
N ILE A 219 -10.44 -8.86 -17.24
CA ILE A 219 -9.50 -8.49 -18.31
C ILE A 219 -8.81 -9.74 -18.85
N TYR A 220 -8.31 -10.61 -17.97
CA TYR A 220 -7.65 -11.85 -18.38
C TYR A 220 -8.61 -12.81 -19.08
N GLN A 221 -9.84 -12.97 -18.58
CA GLN A 221 -10.86 -13.80 -19.23
C GLN A 221 -11.12 -13.34 -20.66
N ASN A 222 -11.34 -12.04 -20.87
CA ASN A 222 -11.55 -11.50 -22.21
C ASN A 222 -10.36 -11.76 -23.14
N SER A 223 -9.13 -11.68 -22.63
CA SER A 223 -7.90 -11.98 -23.41
C SER A 223 -7.85 -13.45 -23.83
N ILE A 224 -8.05 -14.35 -22.87
CA ILE A 224 -8.00 -15.79 -23.06
C ILE A 224 -9.09 -16.28 -24.02
N ASP A 225 -10.29 -15.71 -23.95
CA ASP A 225 -11.42 -16.07 -24.83
C ASP A 225 -11.14 -15.73 -26.31
N GLN A 226 -10.15 -14.88 -26.62
CA GLN A 226 -9.75 -14.59 -28.01
C GLN A 226 -8.70 -15.58 -28.56
N ILE A 227 -8.16 -16.48 -27.73
CA ILE A 227 -7.11 -17.40 -28.14
C ILE A 227 -7.73 -18.59 -28.88
N GLU A 228 -7.28 -18.82 -30.11
CA GLU A 228 -7.73 -19.94 -30.93
C GLU A 228 -7.45 -21.29 -30.24
N GLY A 229 -8.45 -22.17 -30.24
CA GLY A 229 -8.40 -23.47 -29.57
C GLY A 229 -8.94 -23.49 -28.15
N VAL A 230 -9.09 -22.33 -27.50
CA VAL A 230 -9.81 -22.22 -26.22
C VAL A 230 -11.32 -22.23 -26.49
N LYS A 231 -12.02 -23.25 -25.98
CA LYS A 231 -13.48 -23.39 -26.09
C LYS A 231 -14.22 -22.74 -24.91
N GLY A 232 -13.51 -22.44 -23.84
CA GLY A 232 -14.02 -21.69 -22.69
C GLY A 232 -13.11 -21.77 -21.48
N ILE A 233 -13.44 -21.00 -20.46
CA ILE A 233 -12.70 -20.94 -19.18
C ILE A 233 -13.59 -21.54 -18.10
N LYS A 234 -13.19 -22.68 -17.53
CA LYS A 234 -13.93 -23.32 -16.45
C LYS A 234 -13.69 -22.62 -15.12
N LYS A 235 -12.44 -22.22 -14.86
CA LYS A 235 -12.05 -21.56 -13.62
C LYS A 235 -10.82 -20.69 -13.86
N ILE A 236 -10.80 -19.52 -13.23
CA ILE A 236 -9.63 -18.66 -13.14
C ILE A 236 -9.50 -18.20 -11.69
N MET A 237 -8.31 -18.32 -11.13
CA MET A 237 -7.96 -17.90 -9.78
C MET A 237 -6.69 -17.08 -9.87
N GLY A 238 -6.66 -15.95 -9.19
CA GLY A 238 -5.46 -15.14 -9.04
C GLY A 238 -5.04 -15.06 -7.59
N ARG A 239 -3.75 -14.84 -7.37
CA ARG A 239 -3.17 -14.49 -6.08
C ARG A 239 -1.96 -13.59 -6.30
N ASN A 240 -1.51 -12.93 -5.24
CA ASN A 240 -0.34 -12.06 -5.27
C ASN A 240 0.80 -12.63 -4.41
N TYR A 241 1.99 -12.64 -4.97
CA TYR A 241 3.26 -12.91 -4.28
C TYR A 241 4.05 -11.61 -4.20
N GLY A 242 3.83 -10.84 -3.13
CA GLY A 242 4.28 -9.45 -3.06
C GLY A 242 3.60 -8.64 -4.17
N ASN A 243 4.38 -7.94 -4.99
CA ASN A 243 3.88 -7.19 -6.15
C ASN A 243 3.76 -8.03 -7.45
N ASN A 244 3.89 -9.36 -7.37
CA ASN A 244 3.84 -10.25 -8.53
C ASN A 244 2.53 -11.03 -8.57
N GLU A 245 1.81 -10.91 -9.68
CA GLU A 245 0.55 -11.63 -9.92
C GLU A 245 0.83 -13.07 -10.35
N VAL A 246 0.14 -14.03 -9.75
CA VAL A 246 0.20 -15.45 -10.12
C VAL A 246 -1.22 -15.94 -10.41
N ILE A 247 -1.38 -16.55 -11.58
CA ILE A 247 -2.69 -16.94 -12.09
C ILE A 247 -2.74 -18.46 -12.32
N ASP A 248 -3.76 -19.10 -11.78
CA ASP A 248 -4.08 -20.51 -12.00
C ASP A 248 -5.38 -20.60 -12.81
N ILE A 249 -5.35 -21.23 -13.98
CA ILE A 249 -6.49 -21.31 -14.91
C ILE A 249 -6.79 -22.76 -15.26
N ILE A 250 -8.08 -23.04 -15.45
CA ILE A 250 -8.57 -24.25 -16.11
C ILE A 250 -9.27 -23.84 -17.41
N ILE A 251 -8.65 -24.17 -18.55
CA ILE A 251 -9.23 -23.95 -19.88
C ILE A 251 -9.90 -25.22 -20.40
N LEU A 252 -10.91 -25.05 -21.23
CA LEU A 252 -11.59 -26.11 -21.96
C LEU A 252 -11.08 -26.10 -23.41
N VAL A 253 -10.65 -27.26 -23.91
CA VAL A 253 -10.20 -27.44 -25.30
C VAL A 253 -10.92 -28.62 -25.94
N ASP A 254 -10.80 -28.76 -27.26
CA ASP A 254 -11.43 -29.87 -27.99
C ASP A 254 -10.90 -31.24 -27.51
N ASN A 255 -11.80 -32.21 -27.30
CA ASN A 255 -11.47 -33.53 -26.75
C ASN A 255 -10.80 -34.48 -27.76
N THR A 256 -10.74 -34.09 -29.04
CA THR A 256 -10.07 -34.84 -30.11
C THR A 256 -8.59 -34.50 -30.23
N LEU A 257 -8.13 -33.44 -29.56
CA LEU A 257 -6.74 -33.00 -29.60
C LEU A 257 -5.82 -34.01 -28.92
N ASN A 258 -4.62 -34.17 -29.47
CA ASN A 258 -3.56 -34.89 -28.78
C ASN A 258 -2.95 -34.03 -27.65
N ILE A 259 -2.17 -34.67 -26.77
CA ILE A 259 -1.54 -34.01 -25.61
C ILE A 259 -0.67 -32.82 -26.03
N LYS A 260 0.02 -32.92 -27.17
CA LYS A 260 0.91 -31.86 -27.64
C LYS A 260 0.11 -30.64 -28.08
N GLU A 261 -0.96 -30.82 -28.84
CA GLU A 261 -1.83 -29.73 -29.27
C GLU A 261 -2.49 -29.03 -28.09
N ALA A 262 -2.98 -29.79 -27.12
CA ALA A 262 -3.53 -29.25 -25.87
C ALA A 262 -2.46 -28.45 -25.08
N HIS A 263 -1.23 -28.96 -25.01
CA HIS A 263 -0.11 -28.26 -24.37
C HIS A 263 0.30 -26.98 -25.11
N ASP A 264 0.26 -27.00 -26.45
CA ASP A 264 0.57 -25.83 -27.27
C ASP A 264 -0.46 -24.71 -27.05
N ILE A 265 -1.76 -25.04 -26.93
CA ILE A 265 -2.82 -24.07 -26.56
C ILE A 265 -2.59 -23.52 -25.14
N ALA A 266 -2.30 -24.37 -24.16
CA ALA A 266 -1.98 -23.92 -22.81
C ALA A 266 -0.78 -22.96 -22.79
N THR A 267 0.25 -23.26 -23.59
CA THR A 267 1.44 -22.41 -23.73
C THR A 267 1.11 -21.05 -24.36
N LEU A 268 0.13 -20.98 -25.27
CA LEU A 268 -0.34 -19.70 -25.82
C LEU A 268 -1.02 -18.86 -24.74
N VAL A 269 -1.88 -19.46 -23.93
CA VAL A 269 -2.54 -18.80 -22.78
C VAL A 269 -1.51 -18.27 -21.77
N GLU A 270 -0.51 -19.08 -21.42
CA GLU A 270 0.58 -18.65 -20.53
C GLU A 270 1.32 -17.43 -21.11
N LYS A 271 1.68 -17.48 -22.39
CA LYS A 271 2.42 -16.40 -23.06
C LYS A 271 1.61 -15.11 -23.18
N ASP A 272 0.32 -15.19 -23.48
CA ASP A 272 -0.60 -14.05 -23.59
C ASP A 272 -0.61 -13.26 -22.27
N LEU A 273 -0.94 -13.93 -21.16
CA LEU A 273 -1.00 -13.30 -19.85
C LEU A 273 0.37 -12.80 -19.35
N MET A 274 1.45 -13.55 -19.60
CA MET A 274 2.78 -13.14 -19.15
C MET A 274 3.35 -11.96 -19.95
N LYS A 275 3.09 -11.88 -21.26
CA LYS A 275 3.64 -10.82 -22.12
C LYS A 275 2.76 -9.58 -22.17
N ASP A 276 1.46 -9.76 -22.36
CA ASP A 276 0.56 -8.66 -22.66
C ASP A 276 -0.04 -8.04 -21.40
N HIS A 277 -0.16 -8.85 -20.33
CA HIS A 277 -0.68 -8.40 -19.03
C HIS A 277 0.39 -8.33 -17.92
N GLY A 278 1.61 -8.79 -18.18
CA GLY A 278 2.72 -8.71 -17.23
C GLY A 278 2.59 -9.63 -16.01
N VAL A 279 1.75 -10.66 -16.10
CA VAL A 279 1.58 -11.67 -15.04
C VAL A 279 2.91 -12.39 -14.83
N TYR A 280 3.33 -12.55 -13.57
CA TYR A 280 4.64 -13.12 -13.25
C TYR A 280 4.70 -14.62 -13.55
N ARG A 281 3.63 -15.34 -13.23
CA ARG A 281 3.53 -16.79 -13.49
C ARG A 281 2.08 -17.19 -13.74
N VAL A 282 1.91 -18.04 -14.74
CA VAL A 282 0.62 -18.63 -15.10
C VAL A 282 0.76 -20.14 -15.04
N HIS A 283 -0.23 -20.83 -14.49
CA HIS A 283 -0.34 -22.28 -14.58
C HIS A 283 -1.67 -22.63 -15.23
N VAL A 284 -1.61 -23.30 -16.37
CA VAL A 284 -2.79 -23.67 -17.15
C VAL A 284 -3.02 -25.17 -17.05
N HIS A 285 -4.14 -25.54 -16.43
CA HIS A 285 -4.68 -26.88 -16.51
C HIS A 285 -5.65 -26.97 -17.69
N VAL A 286 -5.55 -28.05 -18.45
CA VAL A 286 -6.38 -28.28 -19.64
C VAL A 286 -7.37 -29.40 -19.36
N GLU A 287 -8.65 -29.12 -19.57
CA GLU A 287 -9.73 -30.10 -19.51
C GLU A 287 -10.43 -30.22 -20.88
N PRO A 288 -10.98 -31.39 -21.23
CA PRO A 288 -11.76 -31.55 -22.44
C PRO A 288 -13.08 -30.78 -22.34
N TYR A 289 -13.49 -30.15 -23.44
CA TYR A 289 -14.80 -29.55 -23.58
C TYR A 289 -15.85 -30.66 -23.77
N GLU A 290 -16.73 -30.82 -22.80
CA GLU A 290 -17.91 -31.66 -22.91
C GLU A 290 -19.10 -30.79 -23.32
N GLU A 291 -19.63 -30.98 -24.53
CA GLU A 291 -20.96 -30.45 -24.84
C GLU A 291 -21.94 -31.07 -23.85
N LYS A 292 -22.69 -30.22 -23.13
CA LYS A 292 -23.82 -30.67 -22.33
C LYS A 292 -24.82 -31.32 -23.28
N THR A 293 -24.70 -32.62 -23.46
CA THR A 293 -25.76 -33.43 -24.04
C THR A 293 -26.97 -33.25 -23.12
N GLU A 294 -28.07 -32.74 -23.68
CA GLU A 294 -29.37 -32.73 -23.00
C GLU A 294 -29.55 -34.10 -22.35
N LYS A 295 -29.72 -34.11 -21.02
CA LYS A 295 -30.10 -35.32 -20.30
C LYS A 295 -31.31 -35.89 -21.02
N ARG A 296 -31.14 -37.01 -21.73
CA ARG A 296 -32.28 -37.78 -22.23
C ARG A 296 -33.20 -38.02 -21.04
N PRO A 297 -34.50 -37.68 -21.12
CA PRO A 297 -35.41 -38.01 -20.04
C PRO A 297 -35.32 -39.51 -19.79
N SER A 298 -35.20 -39.87 -18.52
CA SER A 298 -35.20 -41.24 -18.05
C SER A 298 -36.39 -41.97 -18.68
N PRO A 299 -36.21 -43.12 -19.34
CA PRO A 299 -37.35 -43.92 -19.72
C PRO A 299 -38.03 -44.38 -18.42
N ASN A 300 -39.26 -43.93 -18.21
CA ASN A 300 -40.16 -44.44 -17.18
C ASN A 300 -40.36 -45.95 -17.34
#